data_AF-A0AAW8QCW8-F1
#
_entry.id   AF-A0AAW8QCW8-F1
#
_cell.length_a   1.000
_cell.length_b   1.000
_cell.length_c   1.000
_cell.angle_alpha   90.00
_cell.angle_beta   90.00
_cell.angle_gamma   90.00
#
_symmetry.space_group_name_H-M   'P 1'
#
loop_
_entity.id
_entity.type
_entity.pdbx_description
1 polymer ?
#
loop_
_entity_poly.entity_id
_entity_poly.type
_entity_poly.pdbx_seq_one_letter_code
_entity_poly.pdbx_strand_id
1 'polypeptide(L)'
;MRDKQHYLTRRQIYKVDTDLAFSLDVFGDFLAEREGYKSLDGMDAVYFYLVHKFHWLPSVVKSMTVDDLRFVLSEEMHGWVMPKDAAEVCAN
;
A
#
# COMPACT_ATOMS: atom_id res chain seq x y z
N MET A 1 26.32 -11.93 19.92
CA MET A 1 25.15 -11.65 20.78
C MET A 1 24.39 -10.49 20.11
N ARG A 2 23.06 -10.53 19.99
CA ARG A 2 22.31 -9.42 19.37
C ARG A 2 22.31 -8.23 20.33
N ASP A 3 22.69 -7.04 19.86
CA ASP A 3 22.81 -5.82 20.66
C ASP A 3 21.63 -4.85 20.41
N LYS A 4 21.60 -3.76 21.17
CA LYS A 4 20.55 -2.73 21.04
C LYS A 4 20.48 -2.17 19.61
N GLN A 5 21.62 -2.02 18.94
CA GLN A 5 21.69 -1.47 17.59
C GLN A 5 21.00 -2.38 16.57
N HIS A 6 21.21 -3.69 16.65
CA HIS A 6 20.52 -4.68 15.82
C HIS A 6 18.99 -4.56 15.92
N TYR A 7 18.45 -4.43 17.13
CA TYR A 7 17.01 -4.29 17.33
C TYR A 7 16.46 -2.94 16.85
N LEU A 8 17.23 -1.85 17.00
CA LEU A 8 16.86 -0.53 16.47
C LEU A 8 16.79 -0.53 14.94
N THR A 9 17.78 -1.09 14.26
CA THR A 9 17.77 -1.21 12.80
C THR A 9 16.59 -2.04 12.31
N ARG A 10 16.31 -3.19 12.94
CA ARG A 10 15.13 -4.00 12.56
C ARG A 10 13.82 -3.25 12.79
N ARG A 11 13.68 -2.54 13.90
CA ARG A 11 12.50 -1.72 14.17
C ARG A 11 12.30 -0.63 13.11
N GLN A 12 13.39 0.00 12.65
CA GLN A 12 13.31 1.01 11.61
C GLN A 12 12.87 0.42 10.27
N ILE A 13 13.41 -0.75 9.89
CA ILE A 13 13.00 -1.47 8.68
C ILE A 13 11.49 -1.79 8.74
N TYR A 14 11.02 -2.41 9.82
CA TYR A 14 9.60 -2.73 9.97
C TYR A 14 8.70 -1.49 10.00
N LYS A 15 9.17 -0.36 10.56
CA LYS A 15 8.43 0.92 10.47
C LYS A 15 8.24 1.34 9.01
N VAL A 16 9.31 1.32 8.21
CA VAL A 16 9.24 1.67 6.79
C VAL A 16 8.28 0.74 6.03
N ASP A 17 8.37 -0.57 6.25
CA ASP A 17 7.45 -1.54 5.62
C ASP A 17 5.98 -1.26 5.99
N THR A 18 5.74 -0.84 7.24
CA THR A 18 4.41 -0.50 7.75
C THR A 18 3.88 0.78 7.11
N ASP A 19 4.72 1.81 6.99
CA ASP A 19 4.36 3.08 6.34
C ASP A 19 4.08 2.88 4.84
N LEU A 20 4.85 2.01 4.17
CA LEU A 20 4.62 1.65 2.78
C LEU A 20 3.29 0.92 2.59
N ALA A 21 2.97 -0.06 3.46
CA ALA A 21 1.71 -0.77 3.43
C ALA A 21 0.52 0.16 3.70
N PHE A 22 0.63 1.03 4.71
CA PHE A 22 -0.39 2.01 5.03
C PHE A 22 -0.62 2.99 3.87
N SER A 23 0.44 3.43 3.21
CA SER A 23 0.29 4.31 2.04
C SER A 23 -0.43 3.67 0.87
N LEU A 24 -0.26 2.35 0.66
CA LEU A 24 -1.02 1.61 -0.34
C LEU A 24 -2.48 1.44 0.06
N ASP A 25 -2.75 1.22 1.33
CA ASP A 25 -4.11 1.12 1.87
C ASP A 25 -4.87 2.43 1.60
N VAL A 26 -4.30 3.57 1.97
CA VAL A 26 -4.88 4.90 1.69
C VAL A 26 -4.99 5.18 0.18
N PHE A 27 -4.06 4.69 -0.63
CA PHE A 27 -4.19 4.78 -2.08
C PHE A 27 -5.36 3.92 -2.60
N GLY A 28 -5.63 2.80 -1.96
CA GLY A 28 -6.79 1.96 -2.20
C GLY A 28 -8.11 2.68 -1.98
N ASP A 29 -8.23 3.48 -0.92
CA ASP A 29 -9.41 4.33 -0.69
C ASP A 29 -9.60 5.32 -1.85
N PHE A 30 -8.51 5.96 -2.28
CA PHE A 30 -8.53 6.84 -3.44
C PHE A 30 -8.95 6.10 -4.73
N LEU A 31 -8.46 4.87 -4.95
CA LEU A 31 -8.88 4.05 -6.08
C LEU A 31 -10.36 3.70 -6.03
N ALA A 32 -10.86 3.34 -4.84
CA ALA A 32 -12.27 3.03 -4.64
C ALA A 32 -13.17 4.22 -4.99
N GLU A 33 -12.81 5.43 -4.54
CA GLU A 33 -13.53 6.65 -4.89
C GLU A 33 -13.45 6.94 -6.40
N ARG A 34 -12.24 6.86 -6.98
CA ARG A 34 -12.01 7.15 -8.41
C ARG A 34 -12.80 6.22 -9.33
N GLU A 35 -12.85 4.93 -8.99
CA GLU A 35 -13.49 3.88 -9.80
C GLU A 35 -14.96 3.65 -9.41
N GLY A 36 -15.46 4.32 -8.36
CA GLY A 36 -16.84 4.23 -7.90
C GLY A 36 -17.21 2.90 -7.23
N TYR A 37 -16.28 2.29 -6.50
CA TYR A 37 -16.53 1.06 -5.75
C TYR A 37 -17.46 1.34 -4.57
N LYS A 38 -18.41 0.41 -4.31
CA LYS A 38 -19.46 0.59 -3.30
C LYS A 38 -19.13 -0.01 -1.93
N SER A 39 -18.25 -1.00 -1.91
CA SER A 39 -18.01 -1.85 -0.73
C SER A 39 -16.55 -2.27 -0.58
N LEU A 40 -15.66 -1.69 -1.38
CA LEU A 40 -14.24 -1.98 -1.35
C LEU A 40 -13.52 -0.69 -1.02
N ASP A 41 -12.60 -0.79 -0.08
CA ASP A 41 -11.72 0.26 0.41
C ASP A 41 -10.32 -0.35 0.62
N GLY A 42 -9.35 0.49 0.97
CA GLY A 42 -8.04 0.02 1.38
C GLY A 42 -7.36 -0.94 0.40
N MET A 43 -6.64 -1.90 0.96
CA MET A 43 -5.99 -2.96 0.20
C MET A 43 -6.95 -3.81 -0.66
N ASP A 44 -8.21 -3.98 -0.28
CA ASP A 44 -9.16 -4.75 -1.09
C ASP A 44 -9.52 -4.02 -2.40
N ALA A 45 -9.62 -2.69 -2.36
CA ALA A 45 -9.77 -1.88 -3.57
C ALA A 45 -8.53 -1.96 -4.47
N VAL A 46 -7.32 -1.99 -3.90
CA VAL A 46 -6.06 -2.21 -4.64
C VAL A 46 -6.09 -3.55 -5.37
N TYR A 47 -6.39 -4.64 -4.66
CA TYR A 47 -6.41 -5.97 -5.26
C TYR A 47 -7.46 -6.08 -6.37
N PHE A 48 -8.65 -5.55 -6.11
CA PHE A 48 -9.75 -5.56 -7.07
C PHE A 48 -9.39 -4.76 -8.33
N TYR A 49 -8.81 -3.58 -8.17
CA TYR A 49 -8.32 -2.75 -9.28
C TYR A 49 -7.34 -3.52 -10.17
N LEU A 50 -6.35 -4.18 -9.57
CA LEU A 50 -5.33 -4.94 -10.32
C LEU A 50 -5.92 -6.14 -11.06
N VAL A 51 -6.85 -6.87 -10.43
CA VAL A 51 -7.58 -7.97 -11.08
C VAL A 51 -8.38 -7.46 -12.28
N HIS A 52 -9.06 -6.33 -12.14
CA HIS A 52 -9.85 -5.77 -13.23
C HIS A 52 -9.02 -5.17 -14.36
N LYS A 53 -7.90 -4.50 -14.04
CA LYS A 53 -7.04 -3.84 -15.01
C LYS A 53 -6.18 -4.81 -15.81
N PHE A 54 -5.54 -5.77 -15.13
CA PHE A 54 -4.57 -6.68 -15.73
C PHE A 54 -5.11 -8.09 -15.97
N HIS A 55 -6.34 -8.36 -15.54
CA HIS A 55 -7.00 -9.68 -15.67
C HIS A 55 -6.20 -10.83 -15.03
N TRP A 56 -5.40 -10.52 -14.02
CA TRP A 56 -4.68 -11.53 -13.25
C TRP A 56 -5.59 -12.23 -12.24
N LEU A 57 -5.23 -13.46 -11.87
CA LEU A 57 -5.98 -14.21 -10.87
C LEU A 57 -5.89 -13.51 -9.50
N PRO A 58 -6.99 -13.46 -8.73
CA PRO A 58 -6.96 -12.89 -7.38
C PRO A 58 -5.90 -13.54 -6.47
N SER A 59 -5.64 -14.84 -6.64
CA SER A 59 -4.60 -15.54 -5.88
C SER A 59 -3.19 -15.02 -6.17
N VAL A 60 -2.91 -14.65 -7.43
CA VAL A 60 -1.63 -14.07 -7.83
C VAL A 60 -1.49 -12.67 -7.24
N VAL A 61 -2.49 -11.81 -7.45
CA VAL A 61 -2.50 -10.44 -6.95
C VAL A 61 -2.37 -10.40 -5.42
N LYS A 62 -3.12 -11.24 -4.70
CA LYS A 62 -3.07 -11.32 -3.22
C LYS A 62 -1.79 -11.96 -2.68
N SER A 63 -0.98 -12.59 -3.53
CA SER A 63 0.33 -13.15 -3.13
C SER A 63 1.49 -12.17 -3.33
N MET A 64 1.26 -11.03 -4.00
CA MET A 64 2.28 -10.02 -4.25
C MET A 64 2.70 -9.35 -2.94
N THR A 65 3.98 -9.01 -2.87
CA THR A 65 4.49 -8.21 -1.75
C THR A 65 4.04 -6.75 -1.89
N VAL A 66 4.12 -5.98 -0.81
CA VAL A 66 3.85 -4.53 -0.83
C VAL A 66 4.71 -3.83 -1.88
N ASP A 67 5.99 -4.20 -2.00
CA ASP A 67 6.90 -3.62 -2.99
C ASP A 67 6.46 -3.94 -4.43
N ASP A 68 6.05 -5.18 -4.69
CA ASP A 68 5.53 -5.58 -6.01
C ASP A 68 4.25 -4.79 -6.36
N LEU A 69 3.33 -4.64 -5.40
CA LEU A 69 2.11 -3.86 -5.60
C LEU A 69 2.42 -2.39 -5.92
N ARG A 70 3.35 -1.78 -5.19
CA ARG A 70 3.81 -0.40 -5.48
C ARG A 70 4.47 -0.28 -6.84
N PHE A 71 5.26 -1.27 -7.24
CA PHE A 71 5.89 -1.30 -8.55
C PHE A 71 4.84 -1.37 -9.66
N VAL A 72 3.86 -2.27 -9.55
CA VAL A 72 2.80 -2.41 -10.55
C VAL A 72 1.93 -1.14 -10.63
N LEU A 73 1.75 -0.44 -9.52
CA LEU A 73 0.95 0.78 -9.41
C LEU A 73 1.76 2.07 -9.60
N SER A 74 3.03 2.01 -10.03
CA SER A 74 3.92 3.17 -10.02
C SER A 74 3.41 4.33 -10.88
N GLU A 75 2.77 4.01 -12.00
CA GLU A 75 2.22 5.00 -12.92
C GLU A 75 0.90 5.59 -12.40
N GLU A 76 0.08 4.80 -11.74
CA GLU A 76 -1.20 5.21 -11.15
C GLU A 76 -0.99 6.08 -9.91
N MET A 77 0.08 5.80 -9.17
CA MET A 77 0.51 6.62 -8.04
C MET A 77 1.25 7.89 -8.50
N HIS A 78 1.57 8.05 -9.79
CA HIS A 78 2.27 9.23 -10.28
C HIS A 78 1.40 10.48 -10.11
N GLY A 79 1.92 11.47 -9.37
CA GLY A 79 1.19 12.70 -9.06
C GLY A 79 0.12 12.55 -7.98
N TRP A 80 -0.10 11.34 -7.46
CA TRP A 80 -0.93 11.14 -6.28
C TRP A 80 -0.17 11.60 -5.03
N VAL A 81 -0.87 12.36 -4.17
CA VAL A 81 -0.34 12.84 -2.91
C VAL A 81 -1.24 12.31 -1.80
N MET A 82 -0.61 11.73 -0.78
CA MET A 82 -1.33 11.24 0.39
C MET A 82 -2.12 12.39 1.04
N PRO A 83 -3.40 12.17 1.40
CA PRO A 83 -4.19 13.14 2.14
C PRO A 83 -3.49 13.60 3.43
N LYS A 84 -3.67 14.88 3.80
CA LYS A 84 -2.99 15.49 4.96
C LYS A 84 -3.23 14.71 6.25
N ASP A 85 -4.47 14.34 6.52
CA ASP A 85 -4.85 13.61 7.73
C ASP A 85 -4.12 12.26 7.83
N ALA A 86 -3.96 11.54 6.71
CA ALA A 86 -3.21 10.29 6.66
C ALA A 86 -1.69 10.51 6.79
N ALA A 87 -1.16 11.58 6.17
CA ALA A 87 0.26 11.91 6.25
C ALA A 87 0.70 12.29 7.68
N GLU A 88 -0.17 12.93 8.46
CA GLU A 88 0.08 13.25 9.88
C GLU A 88 0.18 11.99 10.76
N VAL A 89 -0.50 10.90 10.39
CA VAL A 89 -0.43 9.61 11.11
C VAL A 89 0.92 8.94 10.88
N CYS A 90 1.48 8.97 9.66
CA CYS A 90 2.80 8.42 9.35
C CYS A 90 3.97 9.20 9.95
N ALA A 91 3.79 10.51 10.18
CA ALA A 91 4.84 11.39 10.70
C ALA A 91 5.12 11.18 12.21
N ASN A 92 4.21 10.51 12.93
CA ASN A 92 4.31 10.23 14.38
C ASN A 92 4.94 8.86 14.69
#